data_AF-A0A5J5NNT9-F1
#
_entry.id   AF-A0A5J5NNT9-F1
#
_cell.length_a   1.000
_cell.length_b   1.000
_cell.length_c   1.000
_cell.angle_alpha   90.00
_cell.angle_beta   90.00
_cell.angle_gamma   90.00
#
_symmetry.space_group_name_H-M   'P 1'
#
loop_
_entity.id
_entity.type
_entity.pdbx_description
1 polymer ?
#
loop_
_entity_poly.entity_id
_entity_poly.type
_entity_poly.pdbx_seq_one_letter_code
_entity_poly.pdbx_strand_id
1 'polypeptide(L)'
;MVGLGSISTPMCTTSPLPSKPNPRNNFPGKLSHPLLGFHKVHSLSLSTHFSPQKNKLTQTHFTLKASSGTADYTEEPATKVKFRTSLSVPDCSTSLSLLGTGYREKVFAIIGVKVYAAGLYVNPSILSKLDAWKGRSAAQIQDDMPLFKSFFEDPMEKSLQIVLVRDVDGKTFWDALDEAISPRIKAPTPVDKSALSTFRGIFQGRPLNKGTSIFLTWPHPSKMLVAVSSDGLPTSTDATIESPNVGSALFDVFFGDAPVSPSLKTSVATGLATILK
;
A
#
# COMPACT_ATOMS: atom_id res chain seq x y z
N MET A 1 14.74 50.03 66.39
CA MET A 1 13.40 49.41 66.28
C MET A 1 13.54 48.27 65.28
N VAL A 2 13.91 47.04 65.68
CA VAL A 2 13.09 46.00 66.36
C VAL A 2 11.74 45.85 65.63
N GLY A 3 11.37 44.73 65.01
CA GLY A 3 11.98 43.40 64.93
C GLY A 3 11.12 42.39 64.15
N LEU A 4 11.70 41.20 63.92
CA LEU A 4 11.14 39.82 63.84
C LEU A 4 9.84 39.56 63.05
N GLY A 5 9.63 38.51 62.26
CA GLY A 5 10.19 37.15 62.04
C GLY A 5 9.12 36.43 61.16
N SER A 6 9.23 35.25 60.56
CA SER A 6 10.10 34.09 60.72
C SER A 6 9.99 33.17 59.50
N ILE A 7 11.01 32.33 59.36
CA ILE A 7 11.30 31.27 58.40
C ILE A 7 10.41 30.03 58.62
N SER A 8 10.12 29.23 57.56
CA SER A 8 10.03 27.75 57.65
C SER A 8 9.98 27.03 56.29
N THR A 9 11.09 26.35 55.98
CA THR A 9 11.23 25.04 55.27
C THR A 9 12.26 24.26 56.10
N PRO A 10 12.49 22.93 55.97
CA PRO A 10 11.96 21.90 55.06
C PRO A 10 11.55 20.58 55.80
N MET A 11 11.21 19.49 55.08
CA MET A 11 11.70 18.14 55.47
C MET A 11 11.52 17.07 54.37
N CYS A 12 12.62 16.41 54.05
CA CYS A 12 12.71 15.08 53.43
C CYS A 12 12.36 13.98 54.43
N THR A 13 11.82 12.86 53.96
CA THR A 13 11.97 11.55 54.60
C THR A 13 12.12 10.44 53.56
N THR A 14 13.10 9.59 53.79
CA THR A 14 13.53 8.40 53.01
C THR A 14 13.14 7.10 53.73
N SER A 15 12.70 6.10 52.94
CA SER A 15 12.95 4.62 53.06
C SER A 15 12.39 3.86 54.30
N PRO A 16 12.00 2.55 54.24
CA PRO A 16 12.88 1.44 53.81
C PRO A 16 12.22 0.19 53.11
N LEU A 17 13.11 -0.66 52.56
CA LEU A 17 12.91 -2.06 52.15
C LEU A 17 12.54 -2.96 53.37
N PRO A 18 11.94 -4.16 53.17
CA PRO A 18 12.74 -5.39 53.36
C PRO A 18 12.34 -6.60 52.47
N SER A 19 13.10 -7.68 52.69
CA SER A 19 13.47 -8.86 51.90
C SER A 19 12.51 -10.09 51.87
N LYS A 20 12.80 -10.99 50.92
CA LYS A 20 12.23 -12.35 50.61
C LYS A 20 12.13 -13.33 51.80
N PRO A 21 11.38 -14.46 51.64
CA PRO A 21 12.00 -15.72 51.19
C PRO A 21 11.16 -16.57 50.18
N ASN A 22 11.85 -17.54 49.55
CA ASN A 22 11.37 -18.59 48.64
C ASN A 22 10.64 -19.73 49.42
N PRO A 23 9.82 -20.65 48.82
CA PRO A 23 10.42 -21.80 48.10
C PRO A 23 9.59 -22.53 46.98
N ARG A 24 10.34 -23.09 46.02
CA ARG A 24 10.28 -24.44 45.35
C ARG A 24 9.09 -24.96 44.49
N ASN A 25 9.55 -25.72 43.47
CA ASN A 25 8.94 -26.80 42.65
C ASN A 25 8.13 -26.35 41.40
N ASN A 26 8.28 -26.89 40.18
CA ASN A 26 9.00 -28.05 39.66
C ASN A 26 9.29 -27.91 38.13
N PHE A 27 10.34 -28.63 37.70
CA PHE A 27 10.88 -28.97 36.36
C PHE A 27 9.86 -29.59 35.36
N PRO A 28 10.22 -30.00 34.11
CA PRO A 28 11.55 -30.08 33.42
C PRO A 28 11.51 -29.43 32.01
N GLY A 29 12.52 -29.41 31.14
CA GLY A 29 13.86 -30.00 31.07
C GLY A 29 14.35 -29.84 29.62
N LYS A 30 15.53 -29.26 29.45
CA LYS A 30 16.26 -29.08 28.20
C LYS A 30 17.18 -30.29 28.04
N LEU A 31 17.33 -30.88 26.84
CA LEU A 31 18.66 -31.18 26.28
C LEU A 31 18.59 -31.64 24.82
N SER A 32 19.73 -31.40 24.16
CA SER A 32 20.06 -31.43 22.75
C SER A 32 20.33 -32.84 22.17
N HIS A 33 20.21 -32.93 20.83
CA HIS A 33 20.79 -33.83 19.82
C HIS A 33 21.39 -35.20 20.20
N PRO A 34 21.25 -36.18 19.28
CA PRO A 34 22.47 -36.65 18.59
C PRO A 34 22.31 -36.91 17.08
N LEU A 35 23.48 -37.06 16.46
CA LEU A 35 23.79 -37.33 15.05
C LEU A 35 23.67 -38.83 14.69
N LEU A 36 23.73 -39.10 13.38
CA LEU A 36 24.07 -40.35 12.65
C LEU A 36 22.95 -41.34 12.27
N GLY A 37 22.98 -41.74 10.99
CA GLY A 37 22.28 -42.91 10.48
C GLY A 37 22.19 -43.00 8.95
N PHE A 38 23.29 -43.37 8.30
CA PHE A 38 23.29 -43.89 6.92
C PHE A 38 22.48 -45.20 6.86
N HIS A 39 21.49 -45.33 5.97
CA HIS A 39 21.13 -46.61 5.39
C HIS A 39 20.74 -46.49 3.91
N LYS A 40 21.44 -47.30 3.12
CA LYS A 40 21.33 -47.57 1.69
C LYS A 40 20.43 -48.78 1.50
N VAL A 41 19.45 -48.71 0.60
CA VAL A 41 18.84 -49.92 -0.01
C VAL A 41 18.55 -49.64 -1.50
N HIS A 42 19.25 -50.40 -2.34
CA HIS A 42 19.00 -50.69 -3.77
C HIS A 42 17.60 -51.31 -3.95
N SER A 43 16.92 -51.44 -5.09
CA SER A 43 17.04 -51.25 -6.54
C SER A 43 15.62 -51.57 -7.04
N LEU A 44 15.23 -51.18 -8.25
CA LEU A 44 15.04 -52.17 -9.32
C LEU A 44 15.11 -51.41 -10.64
N SER A 45 16.11 -51.79 -11.42
CA SER A 45 16.28 -51.41 -12.82
C SER A 45 15.34 -52.22 -13.69
N LEU A 46 14.73 -51.60 -14.69
CA LEU A 46 14.41 -52.28 -15.94
C LEU A 46 14.83 -51.37 -17.09
N SER A 47 15.98 -51.69 -17.67
CA SER A 47 16.43 -51.14 -18.94
C SER A 47 16.07 -52.13 -20.03
N THR A 48 15.38 -51.70 -21.07
CA THR A 48 15.51 -52.30 -22.40
C THR A 48 15.83 -51.21 -23.41
N HIS A 49 17.03 -51.35 -23.96
CA HIS A 49 17.59 -50.69 -25.12
C HIS A 49 16.62 -50.71 -26.32
N PHE A 50 16.49 -49.60 -27.05
CA PHE A 50 16.50 -49.56 -28.51
C PHE A 50 16.70 -48.11 -28.99
N SER A 51 17.60 -47.92 -29.95
CA SER A 51 17.95 -46.66 -30.63
C SER A 51 17.85 -46.90 -32.15
N PRO A 52 17.95 -45.89 -33.02
CA PRO A 52 16.94 -44.87 -33.32
C PRO A 52 16.48 -44.98 -34.79
N GLN A 53 15.27 -44.48 -35.13
CA GLN A 53 14.88 -44.30 -36.53
C GLN A 53 14.24 -42.93 -36.75
N LYS A 54 14.84 -42.17 -37.68
CA LYS A 54 14.42 -40.84 -38.12
C LYS A 54 12.99 -40.89 -38.65
N ASN A 55 12.14 -39.99 -38.17
CA ASN A 55 10.99 -39.49 -38.94
C ASN A 55 10.74 -38.02 -38.63
N LYS A 56 10.78 -37.20 -39.69
CA LYS A 56 10.34 -35.80 -39.69
C LYS A 56 8.85 -35.76 -39.36
N LEU A 57 8.49 -35.13 -38.25
CA LEU A 57 7.17 -34.55 -38.08
C LEU A 57 7.33 -33.12 -37.55
N THR A 58 6.79 -32.20 -38.34
CA THR A 58 6.64 -30.78 -38.10
C THR A 58 6.09 -30.51 -36.69
N GLN A 59 6.92 -29.95 -35.82
CA GLN A 59 6.46 -29.31 -34.59
C GLN A 59 5.72 -28.02 -35.00
N THR A 60 4.40 -28.09 -35.01
CA THR A 60 3.57 -26.88 -34.90
C THR A 60 3.80 -26.31 -33.51
N HIS A 61 4.68 -25.32 -33.43
CA HIS A 61 4.75 -24.42 -32.29
C HIS A 61 3.38 -23.77 -32.14
N PHE A 62 2.58 -24.24 -31.19
CA PHE A 62 1.47 -23.46 -30.67
C PHE A 62 2.08 -22.32 -29.87
N THR A 63 2.37 -21.21 -30.57
CA THR A 63 2.55 -19.93 -29.92
C THR A 63 1.20 -19.60 -29.29
N LEU A 64 1.10 -19.74 -27.97
CA LEU A 64 0.00 -19.14 -27.20
C LEU A 64 0.10 -17.64 -27.42
N LYS A 65 -0.64 -17.17 -28.42
CA LYS A 65 -0.90 -15.75 -28.64
C LYS A 65 -1.69 -15.32 -27.42
N ALA A 66 -1.01 -14.62 -26.50
CA ALA A 66 -1.66 -13.97 -25.38
C ALA A 66 -2.87 -13.22 -25.94
N SER A 67 -4.06 -13.61 -25.48
CA SER A 67 -5.29 -12.92 -25.80
C SER A 67 -5.10 -11.48 -25.36
N SER A 68 -4.89 -10.59 -26.32
CA SER A 68 -5.03 -9.16 -26.11
C SER A 68 -6.52 -8.94 -25.87
N GLY A 69 -6.96 -9.15 -24.62
CA GLY A 69 -8.25 -8.66 -24.18
C GLY A 69 -8.29 -7.19 -24.55
N THR A 70 -9.29 -6.78 -25.34
CA THR A 70 -9.68 -5.38 -25.44
C THR A 70 -9.84 -4.89 -24.02
N ALA A 71 -8.89 -4.07 -23.54
CA ALA A 71 -8.98 -3.53 -22.21
C ALA A 71 -10.23 -2.65 -22.17
N ASP A 72 -11.20 -2.99 -21.33
CA ASP A 72 -12.30 -2.10 -21.04
C ASP A 72 -11.75 -0.91 -20.26
N TYR A 73 -12.29 0.28 -20.53
CA TYR A 73 -11.85 1.53 -19.91
C TYR A 73 -13.03 2.25 -19.26
N THR A 74 -12.76 2.84 -18.10
CA THR A 74 -13.61 3.85 -17.46
C THR A 74 -12.97 5.21 -17.65
N GLU A 75 -13.73 6.18 -18.16
CA GLU A 75 -13.28 7.57 -18.31
C GLU A 75 -13.60 8.37 -17.06
N GLU A 76 -12.61 9.05 -16.49
CA GLU A 76 -12.85 10.04 -15.44
C GLU A 76 -13.51 11.29 -16.06
N PRO A 77 -14.75 11.65 -15.66
CA PRO A 77 -15.56 12.61 -16.40
C PRO A 77 -14.95 14.00 -16.56
N ALA A 78 -14.23 14.49 -15.54
CA ALA A 78 -13.74 15.86 -15.51
C ALA A 78 -12.46 16.05 -16.35
N THR A 79 -11.59 15.06 -16.40
CA THR A 79 -10.27 15.13 -17.05
C THR A 79 -10.20 14.37 -18.37
N LYS A 80 -11.16 13.48 -18.64
CA LYS A 80 -11.18 12.59 -19.81
C LYS A 80 -10.05 11.56 -19.83
N VAL A 81 -9.37 11.37 -18.70
CA VAL A 81 -8.38 10.30 -18.55
C VAL A 81 -9.09 8.95 -18.49
N LYS A 82 -8.56 7.99 -19.25
CA LYS A 82 -9.08 6.62 -19.29
C LYS A 82 -8.28 5.72 -18.37
N PHE A 83 -8.97 5.05 -17.46
CA PHE A 83 -8.44 4.03 -16.57
C PHE A 83 -8.89 2.67 -17.08
N ARG A 84 -8.01 1.67 -17.11
CA ARG A 84 -8.43 0.30 -17.44
C ARG A 84 -9.36 -0.20 -16.33
N THR A 85 -10.33 -1.04 -16.64
CA THR A 85 -11.19 -1.66 -15.62
C THR A 85 -10.43 -2.71 -14.80
N SER A 86 -9.34 -3.24 -15.35
CA SER A 86 -8.45 -4.19 -14.69
C SER A 86 -6.99 -3.95 -15.11
N LEU A 87 -6.05 -4.12 -14.18
CA LEU A 87 -4.62 -4.06 -14.48
C LEU A 87 -3.80 -5.01 -13.60
N SER A 88 -2.63 -5.38 -14.10
CA SER A 88 -1.56 -6.00 -13.32
C SER A 88 -0.50 -4.95 -13.06
N VAL A 89 -0.12 -4.75 -11.79
CA VAL A 89 1.00 -3.90 -11.40
C VAL A 89 2.24 -4.76 -11.10
N PRO A 90 3.46 -4.20 -11.26
CA PRO A 90 4.68 -4.88 -10.85
C PRO A 90 4.60 -5.39 -9.40
N ASP A 91 5.16 -6.57 -9.17
CA ASP A 91 5.29 -7.21 -7.85
C ASP A 91 3.95 -7.49 -7.13
N CYS A 92 2.82 -7.41 -7.84
CA CYS A 92 1.54 -7.96 -7.40
C CYS A 92 1.25 -9.28 -8.12
N SER A 93 0.71 -10.22 -7.35
CA SER A 93 0.37 -11.57 -7.82
C SER A 93 -1.01 -11.62 -8.48
N THR A 94 -1.87 -10.63 -8.23
CA THR A 94 -3.26 -10.62 -8.71
C THR A 94 -3.55 -9.48 -9.66
N SER A 95 -4.52 -9.71 -10.56
CA SER A 95 -5.09 -8.63 -11.37
C SER A 95 -6.02 -7.80 -10.48
N LEU A 96 -5.76 -6.50 -10.41
CA LEU A 96 -6.54 -5.57 -9.61
C LEU A 96 -7.69 -4.99 -10.45
N SER A 97 -8.87 -4.85 -9.86
CA SER A 97 -10.05 -4.27 -10.50
C SER A 97 -10.26 -2.83 -10.07
N LEU A 98 -10.63 -1.97 -11.01
CA LEU A 98 -10.92 -0.55 -10.76
C LEU A 98 -12.19 -0.42 -9.91
N LEU A 99 -12.06 0.23 -8.76
CA LEU A 99 -13.16 0.45 -7.81
C LEU A 99 -13.78 1.85 -7.97
N GLY A 100 -13.00 2.85 -8.36
CA GLY A 100 -13.49 4.22 -8.56
C GLY A 100 -12.44 5.14 -9.15
N THR A 101 -12.90 6.25 -9.72
CA THR A 101 -12.06 7.28 -10.35
C THR A 101 -12.43 8.67 -9.86
N GLY A 102 -11.46 9.58 -9.81
CA GLY A 102 -11.68 10.99 -9.52
C GLY A 102 -10.53 11.85 -9.99
N TYR A 103 -10.53 13.12 -9.59
CA TYR A 103 -9.49 14.06 -9.96
C TYR A 103 -9.16 14.99 -8.80
N ARG A 104 -7.93 15.48 -8.80
CA ARG A 104 -7.50 16.56 -7.92
C ARG A 104 -7.48 17.87 -8.67
N GLU A 105 -8.08 18.87 -8.05
CA GLU A 105 -7.99 20.28 -8.43
C GLU A 105 -7.21 21.05 -7.37
N LYS A 106 -6.41 22.01 -7.79
CA LYS A 106 -5.78 23.00 -6.89
C LYS A 106 -6.21 24.38 -7.34
N VAL A 107 -6.74 25.17 -6.40
CA VAL A 107 -7.11 26.56 -6.65
C VAL A 107 -5.85 27.41 -6.60
N PHE A 108 -5.55 28.09 -7.71
CA PHE A 108 -4.49 29.08 -7.79
C PHE A 108 -5.14 30.46 -7.89
N ALA A 109 -5.03 31.24 -6.81
CA ALA A 109 -5.76 32.49 -6.61
C ALA A 109 -7.29 32.29 -6.72
N ILE A 110 -7.86 32.48 -7.92
CA ILE A 110 -9.31 32.42 -8.18
C ILE A 110 -9.66 31.24 -9.10
N ILE A 111 -8.69 30.67 -9.81
CA ILE A 111 -8.93 29.66 -10.84
C ILE A 111 -8.57 28.28 -10.31
N GLY A 112 -9.55 27.39 -10.30
CA GLY A 112 -9.36 25.96 -10.09
C GLY A 112 -8.64 25.32 -11.27
N VAL A 113 -7.53 24.63 -11.01
CA VAL A 113 -6.82 23.91 -12.07
C VAL A 113 -6.65 22.44 -11.72
N LYS A 114 -7.11 21.58 -12.62
CA LYS A 114 -6.98 20.12 -12.54
C LYS A 114 -5.51 19.74 -12.61
N VAL A 115 -5.02 19.01 -11.62
CA VAL A 115 -3.61 18.60 -11.50
C VAL A 115 -3.44 17.18 -12.03
N TYR A 116 -4.31 16.26 -11.61
CA TYR A 116 -4.27 14.87 -12.02
C TYR A 116 -5.66 14.23 -11.95
N ALA A 117 -5.82 13.13 -12.70
CA ALA A 117 -6.86 12.14 -12.46
C ALA A 117 -6.29 11.01 -11.60
N ALA A 118 -7.14 10.27 -10.89
CA ALA A 118 -6.75 9.13 -10.08
C ALA A 118 -7.78 8.01 -10.18
N GLY A 119 -7.30 6.77 -10.10
CA GLY A 119 -8.12 5.55 -10.05
C GLY A 119 -7.62 4.62 -8.95
N LEU A 120 -8.53 4.15 -8.09
CA LEU A 120 -8.20 3.14 -7.08
C LEU A 120 -8.52 1.74 -7.61
N TYR A 121 -7.53 0.86 -7.58
CA TYR A 121 -7.63 -0.54 -7.95
C TYR A 121 -7.46 -1.43 -6.73
N VAL A 122 -8.20 -2.53 -6.70
CA VAL A 122 -8.27 -3.42 -5.54
C VAL A 122 -8.24 -4.87 -5.98
N ASN A 123 -7.67 -5.75 -5.15
CA ASN A 123 -7.89 -7.17 -5.30
C ASN A 123 -9.38 -7.48 -5.04
N PRO A 124 -10.13 -8.08 -5.99
CA PRO A 124 -11.56 -8.34 -5.82
C PRO A 124 -11.90 -9.19 -4.59
N SER A 125 -10.96 -10.01 -4.11
CA SER A 125 -11.16 -10.86 -2.93
C SER A 125 -11.37 -10.04 -1.66
N ILE A 126 -10.94 -8.76 -1.62
CA ILE A 126 -11.12 -7.88 -0.45
C ILE A 126 -12.59 -7.62 -0.17
N LEU A 127 -13.44 -7.70 -1.19
CA LEU A 127 -14.87 -7.43 -1.09
C LEU A 127 -15.57 -8.43 -0.16
N SER A 128 -15.09 -9.68 -0.11
CA SER A 128 -15.58 -10.71 0.82
C SER A 128 -15.27 -10.42 2.29
N LYS A 129 -14.38 -9.46 2.58
CA LYS A 129 -14.00 -9.02 3.92
C LYS A 129 -14.81 -7.82 4.40
N LEU A 130 -15.61 -7.21 3.52
CA LEU A 130 -16.41 -6.02 3.80
C LEU A 130 -17.89 -6.36 4.05
N ASP A 131 -18.18 -7.60 4.42
CA ASP A 131 -19.54 -8.12 4.64
C ASP A 131 -20.34 -7.31 5.67
N ALA A 132 -19.68 -6.72 6.68
CA ALA A 132 -20.31 -5.86 7.68
C ALA A 132 -20.88 -4.54 7.13
N TRP A 133 -20.56 -4.20 5.87
CA TRP A 133 -21.05 -3.01 5.17
C TRP A 133 -21.98 -3.34 3.99
N LYS A 134 -22.42 -4.60 3.87
CA LYS A 134 -23.44 -4.99 2.89
C LYS A 134 -24.73 -4.21 3.07
N GLY A 135 -25.37 -3.84 1.96
CA GLY A 135 -26.63 -3.11 1.91
C GLY A 135 -26.55 -1.63 2.29
N ARG A 136 -25.36 -1.09 2.60
CA ARG A 136 -25.19 0.33 2.93
C ARG A 136 -25.21 1.21 1.68
N SER A 137 -25.74 2.41 1.82
CA SER A 137 -25.74 3.40 0.73
C SER A 137 -24.34 3.99 0.50
N ALA A 138 -24.11 4.54 -0.69
CA ALA A 138 -22.85 5.20 -1.02
C ALA A 138 -22.52 6.34 -0.04
N ALA A 139 -23.53 7.11 0.40
CA ALA A 139 -23.36 8.18 1.39
C ALA A 139 -22.92 7.62 2.75
N GLN A 140 -23.55 6.53 3.22
CA GLN A 140 -23.16 5.87 4.46
C GLN A 140 -21.74 5.31 4.40
N ILE A 141 -21.34 4.73 3.27
CA ILE A 141 -19.98 4.22 3.06
C ILE A 141 -18.96 5.37 3.03
N GLN A 142 -19.28 6.46 2.35
CA GLN A 142 -18.38 7.61 2.19
C GLN A 142 -17.99 8.22 3.55
N ASP A 143 -18.94 8.32 4.47
CA ASP A 143 -18.74 8.94 5.79
C ASP A 143 -18.28 7.94 6.87
N ASP A 144 -18.13 6.65 6.53
CA ASP A 144 -17.68 5.61 7.45
C ASP A 144 -16.14 5.50 7.48
N MET A 145 -15.50 6.27 8.37
CA MET A 145 -14.05 6.15 8.58
C MET A 145 -13.59 4.75 8.99
N PRO A 146 -14.26 4.04 9.93
CA PRO A 146 -13.91 2.67 10.25
C PRO A 146 -13.81 1.75 9.04
N LEU A 147 -14.71 1.87 8.05
CA LEU A 147 -14.65 1.13 6.79
C LEU A 147 -13.31 1.37 6.09
N PHE A 148 -12.95 2.62 5.83
CA PHE A 148 -11.73 2.93 5.07
C PHE A 148 -10.46 2.52 5.82
N LYS A 149 -10.49 2.56 7.15
CA LYS A 149 -9.40 2.04 7.99
C LYS A 149 -9.30 0.52 7.89
N SER A 150 -10.39 -0.22 8.10
CA SER A 150 -10.39 -1.69 7.96
C SER A 150 -10.05 -2.12 6.55
N PHE A 151 -10.50 -1.37 5.55
CA PHE A 151 -10.17 -1.56 4.16
C PHE A 151 -8.66 -1.43 3.93
N PHE A 152 -8.01 -0.38 4.45
CA PHE A 152 -6.55 -0.22 4.35
C PHE A 152 -5.78 -1.33 5.08
N GLU A 153 -6.19 -1.65 6.31
CA GLU A 153 -5.55 -2.64 7.18
C GLU A 153 -5.65 -4.08 6.66
N ASP A 154 -6.58 -4.37 5.76
CA ASP A 154 -6.67 -5.68 5.12
C ASP A 154 -5.40 -5.96 4.28
N PRO A 155 -4.76 -7.13 4.42
CA PRO A 155 -3.49 -7.45 3.78
C PRO A 155 -3.61 -7.84 2.29
N MET A 156 -4.69 -7.47 1.60
CA MET A 156 -4.82 -7.64 0.16
C MET A 156 -4.30 -6.44 -0.64
N GLU A 157 -3.81 -6.76 -1.84
CA GLU A 157 -3.21 -5.82 -2.78
C GLU A 157 -4.19 -4.70 -3.18
N LYS A 158 -3.68 -3.46 -3.12
CA LYS A 158 -4.38 -2.23 -3.56
C LYS A 158 -3.40 -1.40 -4.37
N SER A 159 -3.90 -0.67 -5.36
CA SER A 159 -3.06 0.28 -6.10
C SER A 159 -3.82 1.53 -6.45
N LEU A 160 -3.23 2.69 -6.12
CA LEU A 160 -3.70 3.97 -6.61
C LEU A 160 -2.88 4.36 -7.84
N GLN A 161 -3.55 4.55 -8.97
CA GLN A 161 -2.95 5.10 -10.18
C GLN A 161 -3.30 6.59 -10.24
N ILE A 162 -2.27 7.45 -10.31
CA ILE A 162 -2.40 8.89 -10.50
C ILE A 162 -1.88 9.21 -11.90
N VAL A 163 -2.66 9.92 -12.72
CA VAL A 163 -2.27 10.32 -14.07
C VAL A 163 -2.27 11.84 -14.16
N LEU A 164 -1.11 12.43 -14.40
CA LEU A 164 -0.97 13.88 -14.50
C LEU A 164 -1.67 14.41 -15.74
N VAL A 165 -2.51 15.43 -15.59
CA VAL A 165 -3.22 16.07 -16.71
C VAL A 165 -2.57 17.38 -17.16
N ARG A 166 -1.44 17.69 -16.54
CA ARG A 166 -0.57 18.84 -16.79
C ARG A 166 0.85 18.53 -16.33
N ASP A 167 1.79 19.36 -16.76
CA ASP A 167 3.16 19.28 -16.28
C ASP A 167 3.25 19.77 -14.82
N VAL A 168 4.00 19.04 -14.02
CA VAL A 168 4.31 19.36 -12.63
C VAL A 168 5.79 19.09 -12.42
N ASP A 169 6.54 20.04 -11.86
CA ASP A 169 7.91 19.74 -11.48
C ASP A 169 7.93 18.77 -10.28
N GLY A 170 8.90 17.85 -10.25
CA GLY A 170 8.97 16.82 -9.20
C GLY A 170 9.05 17.40 -7.78
N LYS A 171 9.62 18.60 -7.63
CA LYS A 171 9.68 19.30 -6.34
C LYS A 171 8.28 19.77 -5.91
N THR A 172 7.52 20.44 -6.76
CA THR A 172 6.14 20.86 -6.49
C THR A 172 5.22 19.68 -6.19
N PHE A 173 5.37 18.58 -6.93
CA PHE A 173 4.61 17.36 -6.66
C PHE A 173 4.90 16.84 -5.26
N TRP A 174 6.19 16.69 -4.91
CA TRP A 174 6.58 16.20 -3.60
C TRP A 174 6.23 17.18 -2.48
N ASP A 175 6.48 18.48 -2.62
CA ASP A 175 6.17 19.47 -1.58
C ASP A 175 4.67 19.46 -1.25
N ALA A 176 3.80 19.32 -2.26
CA ALA A 176 2.36 19.20 -2.06
C ALA A 176 1.97 17.88 -1.34
N LEU A 177 2.76 16.83 -1.51
CA LEU A 177 2.53 15.54 -0.86
C LEU A 177 3.10 15.52 0.56
N ASP A 178 4.23 16.16 0.81
CA ASP A 178 4.81 16.38 2.14
C ASP A 178 3.88 17.23 3.01
N GLU A 179 3.29 18.29 2.43
CA GLU A 179 2.24 19.11 3.06
C GLU A 179 1.03 18.25 3.44
N ALA A 180 0.67 17.25 2.62
CA ALA A 180 -0.44 16.36 2.87
C ALA A 180 -0.10 15.28 3.93
N ILE A 181 1.13 14.77 3.97
CA ILE A 181 1.55 13.70 4.90
C ILE A 181 1.91 14.26 6.28
N SER A 182 2.59 15.41 6.35
CA SER A 182 3.14 15.96 7.60
C SER A 182 2.11 16.08 8.74
N PRO A 183 0.86 16.54 8.51
CA PRO A 183 -0.16 16.59 9.57
C PRO A 183 -0.60 15.22 10.10
N ARG A 184 -0.41 14.16 9.29
CA ARG A 184 -0.86 12.79 9.59
C ARG A 184 0.19 12.00 10.38
N ILE A 185 1.46 12.37 10.30
CA ILE A 185 2.56 11.76 11.06
C ILE A 185 3.12 12.76 12.06
N LYS A 186 2.47 12.90 13.22
CA LYS A 186 2.83 13.91 14.24
C LYS A 186 4.25 13.76 14.81
N ALA A 187 4.74 12.53 14.92
CA ALA A 187 6.04 12.22 15.49
C ALA A 187 6.76 11.15 14.63
N PRO A 188 7.37 11.54 13.50
CA PRO A 188 7.98 10.60 12.58
C PRO A 188 9.21 9.92 13.20
N THR A 189 9.20 8.60 13.18
CA THR A 189 10.33 7.76 13.62
C THR A 189 11.50 7.84 12.62
N PRO A 190 12.71 7.38 12.96
CA PRO A 190 13.81 7.27 11.98
C PRO A 190 13.44 6.42 10.75
N VAL A 191 12.60 5.39 10.92
CA VAL A 191 12.07 4.56 9.83
C VAL A 191 11.18 5.41 8.92
N ASP A 192 10.27 6.20 9.49
CA ASP A 192 9.38 7.08 8.72
C ASP A 192 10.16 8.13 7.93
N LYS A 193 11.17 8.74 8.56
CA LYS A 193 12.04 9.73 7.90
C LYS A 193 12.82 9.11 6.73
N SER A 194 13.36 7.90 6.92
CA SER A 194 14.05 7.16 5.86
C SER A 194 13.10 6.81 4.71
N ALA A 195 11.91 6.29 5.03
CA ALA A 195 10.86 5.97 4.09
C ALA A 195 10.42 7.20 3.26
N LEU A 196 10.18 8.34 3.91
CA LEU A 196 9.84 9.60 3.23
C LEU A 196 11.01 10.11 2.36
N SER A 197 12.26 9.96 2.81
CA SER A 197 13.44 10.33 2.03
C SER A 197 13.57 9.48 0.77
N THR A 198 13.42 8.16 0.87
CA THR A 198 13.42 7.24 -0.29
C THR A 198 12.30 7.61 -1.26
N PHE A 199 11.08 7.81 -0.74
CA PHE A 199 9.93 8.19 -1.54
C PHE A 199 10.17 9.51 -2.29
N ARG A 200 10.71 10.53 -1.60
CA ARG A 200 11.07 11.82 -2.20
C ARG A 200 12.11 11.66 -3.32
N GLY A 201 13.11 10.81 -3.11
CA GLY A 201 14.20 10.57 -4.06
C GLY A 201 13.72 10.12 -5.45
N ILE A 202 12.56 9.48 -5.54
CA ILE A 202 11.96 9.01 -6.80
C ILE A 202 11.60 10.18 -7.72
N PHE A 203 11.15 11.29 -7.14
CA PHE A 203 10.63 12.46 -7.86
C PHE A 203 11.68 13.56 -8.04
N GLN A 204 12.75 13.54 -7.25
CA GLN A 204 13.82 14.54 -7.35
C GLN A 204 14.52 14.49 -8.71
N GLY A 205 14.55 15.62 -9.42
CA GLY A 205 15.17 15.72 -10.74
C GLY A 205 14.44 14.97 -11.86
N ARG A 206 13.29 14.34 -11.58
CA ARG A 206 12.48 13.64 -12.57
C ARG A 206 11.42 14.61 -13.15
N PRO A 207 11.35 14.80 -14.48
CA PRO A 207 10.26 15.56 -15.08
C PRO A 207 8.95 14.77 -14.96
N LEU A 208 7.90 15.40 -14.43
CA LEU A 208 6.56 14.81 -14.37
C LEU A 208 5.66 15.56 -15.35
N ASN A 209 5.71 15.13 -16.61
CA ASN A 209 4.96 15.76 -17.68
C ASN A 209 3.50 15.28 -17.66
N LYS A 210 2.63 16.00 -18.37
CA LYS A 210 1.28 15.54 -18.67
C LYS A 210 1.33 14.12 -19.29
N GLY A 211 0.51 13.23 -18.74
CA GLY A 211 0.46 11.82 -19.12
C GLY A 211 1.29 10.90 -18.23
N THR A 212 2.24 11.43 -17.44
CA THR A 212 2.98 10.63 -16.46
C THR A 212 2.01 9.97 -15.49
N SER A 213 2.17 8.66 -15.32
CA SER A 213 1.41 7.83 -14.40
C SER A 213 2.27 7.46 -13.19
N ILE A 214 1.74 7.67 -12.00
CA ILE A 214 2.37 7.32 -10.71
C ILE A 214 1.50 6.25 -10.06
N PHE A 215 2.11 5.14 -9.69
CA PHE A 215 1.46 4.01 -9.02
C PHE A 215 1.93 3.97 -7.59
N LEU A 216 0.98 4.03 -6.65
CA LEU A 216 1.19 3.77 -5.23
C LEU A 216 0.50 2.45 -4.91
N THR A 217 1.28 1.39 -4.74
CA THR A 217 0.75 0.03 -4.58
C THR A 217 1.01 -0.46 -3.18
N TRP A 218 -0.03 -0.87 -2.46
CA TRP A 218 0.05 -1.48 -1.14
C TRP A 218 -0.19 -2.99 -1.26
N PRO A 219 0.87 -3.81 -1.39
CA PRO A 219 0.74 -5.26 -1.27
C PRO A 219 0.41 -5.69 0.17
N HIS A 220 0.78 -4.87 1.17
CA HIS A 220 0.50 -5.08 2.59
C HIS A 220 0.45 -3.71 3.30
N PRO A 221 -0.32 -3.52 4.39
CA PRO A 221 -0.39 -2.23 5.11
C PRO A 221 0.96 -1.62 5.53
N SER A 222 1.98 -2.45 5.74
CA SER A 222 3.32 -2.03 6.16
C SER A 222 4.29 -1.73 5.01
N LYS A 223 3.90 -1.99 3.77
CA LYS A 223 4.77 -1.92 2.59
C LYS A 223 4.05 -1.26 1.44
N MET A 224 4.69 -0.26 0.83
CA MET A 224 4.19 0.37 -0.38
C MET A 224 5.26 0.33 -1.47
N LEU A 225 4.86 -0.04 -2.67
CA LEU A 225 5.68 -0.03 -3.88
C LEU A 225 5.31 1.22 -4.68
N VAL A 226 6.32 1.85 -5.27
CA VAL A 226 6.14 3.05 -6.08
C VAL A 226 6.72 2.81 -7.45
N ALA A 227 5.95 3.13 -8.48
CA ALA A 227 6.40 3.12 -9.87
C ALA A 227 5.91 4.36 -10.60
N VAL A 228 6.76 4.96 -11.42
CA VAL A 228 6.49 6.16 -12.22
C VAL A 228 6.77 5.84 -13.68
N SER A 229 5.72 5.88 -14.50
CA SER A 229 5.81 5.66 -15.94
C SER A 229 5.49 6.94 -16.71
N SER A 230 6.31 7.29 -17.69
CA SER A 230 6.02 8.40 -18.62
C SER A 230 4.92 8.04 -19.62
N ASP A 231 4.76 6.75 -19.90
CA ASP A 231 3.79 6.19 -20.82
C ASP A 231 3.32 4.79 -20.37
N GLY A 232 2.03 4.51 -20.48
CA GLY A 232 1.48 3.18 -20.22
C GLY A 232 1.62 2.67 -18.77
N LEU A 233 1.65 1.33 -18.64
CA LEU A 233 1.81 0.64 -17.36
C LEU A 233 3.30 0.45 -17.05
N PRO A 234 3.74 0.64 -15.79
CA PRO A 234 5.11 0.40 -15.40
C PRO A 234 5.45 -1.10 -15.48
N THR A 235 6.68 -1.41 -15.88
CA THR A 235 7.20 -2.78 -15.97
C THR A 235 7.96 -3.22 -14.72
N SER A 236 8.36 -2.29 -13.87
CA SER A 236 9.13 -2.53 -12.64
C SER A 236 8.80 -1.49 -11.57
N THR A 237 9.06 -1.83 -10.32
CA THR A 237 8.98 -0.92 -9.18
C THR A 237 10.23 -0.02 -9.13
N ASP A 238 10.06 1.29 -8.96
CA ASP A 238 11.15 2.25 -8.75
C ASP A 238 11.68 2.22 -7.32
N ALA A 239 10.79 2.03 -6.33
CA ALA A 239 11.17 1.96 -4.92
C ALA A 239 10.20 1.16 -4.07
N THR A 240 10.72 0.60 -2.97
CA THR A 240 9.94 0.02 -1.88
C THR A 240 10.01 0.93 -0.66
N ILE A 241 8.86 1.24 -0.09
CA ILE A 241 8.69 2.05 1.11
C ILE A 241 8.20 1.14 2.24
N GLU A 242 9.04 0.97 3.26
CA GLU A 242 8.75 0.12 4.43
C GLU A 242 8.49 1.01 5.66
N SER A 243 7.27 1.52 5.74
CA SER A 243 6.77 2.21 6.94
C SER A 243 5.25 2.11 6.97
N PRO A 244 4.66 1.47 7.99
CA PRO A 244 3.21 1.45 8.18
C PRO A 244 2.63 2.87 8.34
N ASN A 245 3.35 3.76 9.01
CA ASN A 245 2.88 5.14 9.22
C ASN A 245 2.83 5.92 7.91
N VAL A 246 3.86 5.80 7.06
CA VAL A 246 3.89 6.46 5.75
C VAL A 246 2.85 5.86 4.80
N GLY A 247 2.74 4.53 4.78
CA GLY A 247 1.74 3.83 3.97
C GLY A 247 0.31 4.24 4.33
N SER A 248 -0.01 4.26 5.64
CA SER A 248 -1.31 4.67 6.16
C SER A 248 -1.59 6.15 5.93
N ALA A 249 -0.61 7.03 6.20
CA ALA A 249 -0.77 8.46 5.96
C ALA A 249 -1.04 8.77 4.48
N LEU A 250 -0.34 8.11 3.56
CA LEU A 250 -0.59 8.27 2.12
C LEU A 250 -1.96 7.76 1.69
N PHE A 251 -2.45 6.67 2.28
CA PHE A 251 -3.83 6.23 2.02
C PHE A 251 -4.86 7.24 2.56
N ASP A 252 -4.63 7.75 3.77
CA ASP A 252 -5.48 8.75 4.43
C ASP A 252 -5.51 10.10 3.68
N VAL A 253 -4.47 10.46 2.93
CA VAL A 253 -4.48 11.61 2.02
C VAL A 253 -5.62 11.54 1.00
N PHE A 254 -5.99 10.34 0.54
CA PHE A 254 -7.05 10.15 -0.47
C PHE A 254 -8.39 9.72 0.12
N PHE A 255 -8.39 9.03 1.26
CA PHE A 255 -9.59 8.37 1.80
C PHE A 255 -9.93 8.75 3.25
N GLY A 256 -9.12 9.60 3.90
CA GLY A 256 -9.37 10.15 5.23
C GLY A 256 -10.48 11.21 5.24
N ASP A 257 -10.55 11.99 6.32
CA ASP A 257 -11.60 13.01 6.54
C ASP A 257 -11.53 14.18 5.57
N ALA A 258 -10.32 14.61 5.24
CA ALA A 258 -10.05 15.71 4.31
C ALA A 258 -9.29 15.16 3.10
N PRO A 259 -9.97 14.43 2.18
CA PRO A 259 -9.32 13.82 1.04
C PRO A 259 -8.90 14.89 0.02
N VAL A 260 -7.70 14.76 -0.55
CA VAL A 260 -7.21 15.68 -1.60
C VAL A 260 -7.97 15.54 -2.93
N SER A 261 -8.79 14.50 -3.06
CA SER A 261 -9.64 14.22 -4.21
C SER A 261 -11.01 13.72 -3.72
N PRO A 262 -11.92 14.60 -3.27
CA PRO A 262 -13.24 14.21 -2.78
C PRO A 262 -14.04 13.37 -3.80
N SER A 263 -13.93 13.70 -5.09
CA SER A 263 -14.57 12.96 -6.19
C SER A 263 -14.12 11.50 -6.26
N LEU A 264 -12.84 11.21 -5.95
CA LEU A 264 -12.33 9.85 -5.89
C LEU A 264 -12.94 9.08 -4.73
N LYS A 265 -12.97 9.67 -3.52
CA LYS A 265 -13.57 9.03 -2.34
C LYS A 265 -15.05 8.72 -2.56
N THR A 266 -15.81 9.67 -3.12
CA THR A 266 -17.23 9.47 -3.48
C THR A 266 -17.40 8.37 -4.53
N SER A 267 -16.57 8.35 -5.57
CA SER A 267 -16.63 7.32 -6.62
C SER A 267 -16.34 5.93 -6.05
N VAL A 268 -15.31 5.80 -5.20
CA VAL A 268 -14.97 4.55 -4.51
C VAL A 268 -16.09 4.10 -3.58
N ALA A 269 -16.69 5.00 -2.80
CA ALA A 269 -17.83 4.69 -1.96
C ALA A 269 -19.05 4.19 -2.76
N THR A 270 -19.28 4.79 -3.93
CA THR A 270 -20.33 4.35 -4.87
C THR A 270 -20.03 2.98 -5.45
N GLY A 271 -18.79 2.72 -5.83
CA GLY A 271 -18.32 1.40 -6.30
C GLY A 271 -18.54 0.33 -5.26
N LEU A 272 -18.12 0.58 -4.02
CA LEU A 272 -18.34 -0.33 -2.88
C LEU A 272 -19.82 -0.59 -2.64
N ALA A 273 -20.67 0.45 -2.57
CA ALA A 273 -22.11 0.29 -2.37
C ALA A 273 -22.79 -0.53 -3.49
N THR A 274 -22.27 -0.42 -4.72
CA THR A 274 -22.80 -1.16 -5.87
C THR A 274 -22.44 -2.65 -5.81
N ILE A 275 -21.25 -2.96 -5.32
CA ILE A 275 -20.70 -4.31 -5.24
C ILE A 275 -21.22 -5.04 -3.98
N LEU A 276 -21.31 -4.32 -2.85
CA LEU A 276 -21.74 -4.84 -1.54
C LEU A 276 -23.27 -4.80 -1.38
N LYS A 277 -24.03 -5.08 -2.43
CA LYS A 277 -25.50 -5.12 -2.36
C LYS A 277 -26.00 -6.29 -1.52
#